data_AF-A0A6L7MKD8-F1
#
_entry.id   AF-A0A6L7MKD8-F1
#
_cell.length_a   1.000
_cell.length_b   1.000
_cell.length_c   1.000
_cell.angle_alpha   90.00
_cell.angle_beta   90.00
_cell.angle_gamma   90.00
#
_symmetry.space_group_name_H-M   'P 1'
#
loop_
_entity.id
_entity.type
_entity.pdbx_description
1 polymer ?
#
loop_
_entity_poly.entity_id
_entity_poly.type
_entity_poly.pdbx_seq_one_letter_code
_entity_poly.pdbx_strand_id
1 'polypeptide(L)'
;MNYDRMLSRAVALPSRIPPEKDIPSILGYCGTLAEDTFGAHTTLLPWRVVVRREPEYPETIAYSTHIDIALCEGRSWVGYFYEASHESVHALDATEATRGEATRLEEGVAYAFSLYVVGLVFGPAQVRNLADGGDYEKARSRISKIDSDVLRLGRKVRARAGSFRKVSANDILAIYPDTPESLLSELLRKFEY
;
A
#
# COMPACT_ATOMS: atom_id res chain seq x y z
N MET A 1 -17.62 -7.14 8.30
CA MET A 1 -17.18 -5.95 7.53
C MET A 1 -17.83 -6.03 6.15
N ASN A 2 -18.53 -5.01 5.67
CA ASN A 2 -19.25 -5.06 4.39
C ASN A 2 -18.36 -4.47 3.28
N TYR A 3 -17.62 -5.33 2.59
CA TYR A 3 -16.70 -4.97 1.50
C TYR A 3 -17.39 -4.18 0.38
N ASP A 4 -18.69 -4.37 0.17
CA ASP A 4 -19.48 -3.64 -0.82
C ASP A 4 -19.54 -2.14 -0.51
N ARG A 5 -19.47 -1.77 0.78
CA ARG A 5 -19.49 -0.36 1.21
C ARG A 5 -18.16 0.35 0.95
N MET A 6 -17.03 -0.36 0.99
CA MET A 6 -15.70 0.20 0.63
C MET A 6 -15.61 0.51 -0.85
N LEU A 7 -16.17 -0.34 -1.72
CA LEU A 7 -16.15 -0.15 -3.17
C LEU A 7 -17.16 0.91 -3.64
N SER A 8 -18.27 1.09 -2.93
CA SER A 8 -19.33 2.06 -3.28
C SER A 8 -18.95 3.55 -3.15
N ARG A 9 -17.78 3.87 -2.57
CA ARG A 9 -17.30 5.24 -2.36
C ARG A 9 -16.07 5.60 -3.21
N ALA A 10 -15.68 4.72 -4.14
CA ALA A 10 -14.59 4.98 -5.06
C ALA A 10 -14.91 6.26 -5.87
N VAL A 11 -14.10 7.29 -5.63
CA VAL A 11 -14.03 8.51 -6.44
C VAL A 11 -13.94 8.08 -7.89
N ALA A 12 -14.78 8.66 -8.76
CA ALA A 12 -14.79 8.36 -10.18
C ALA A 12 -13.38 8.54 -10.77
N LEU A 13 -12.69 7.42 -10.99
CA LEU A 13 -11.36 7.35 -11.59
C LEU A 13 -11.48 6.69 -12.97
N PRO A 14 -10.62 7.07 -13.92
CA PRO A 14 -10.78 6.77 -15.34
C PRO A 14 -10.83 5.27 -15.58
N SER A 15 -11.70 4.86 -16.50
CA SER A 15 -11.84 3.50 -17.02
C SER A 15 -10.54 3.04 -17.69
N ARG A 16 -9.57 2.59 -16.91
CA ARG A 16 -8.36 1.94 -17.42
C ARG A 16 -8.48 0.46 -17.10
N ILE A 17 -8.83 -0.28 -18.16
CA ILE A 17 -8.73 -1.73 -18.25
C ILE A 17 -7.37 -2.14 -17.64
N PRO A 18 -7.28 -3.20 -16.81
CA PRO A 18 -5.99 -3.65 -16.31
C PRO A 18 -5.06 -3.92 -17.50
N PRO A 19 -3.77 -3.59 -17.37
CA PRO A 19 -2.84 -3.77 -18.47
C PRO A 19 -2.76 -5.23 -18.94
N GLU A 20 -2.10 -5.42 -20.07
CA GLU A 20 -1.61 -6.74 -20.48
C GLU A 20 -0.93 -7.44 -19.30
N LYS A 21 -0.95 -8.77 -19.29
CA LYS A 21 -0.40 -9.62 -18.23
C LYS A 21 1.13 -9.58 -18.24
N ASP A 22 1.69 -8.42 -18.00
CA ASP A 22 3.12 -8.14 -17.91
C ASP A 22 3.41 -7.29 -16.67
N ILE A 23 4.54 -7.60 -16.01
CA ILE A 23 4.91 -7.01 -14.73
C ILE A 23 5.13 -5.49 -14.83
N PRO A 24 5.87 -4.95 -15.83
CA PRO A 24 6.05 -3.51 -15.98
C PRO A 24 4.75 -2.72 -16.04
N SER A 25 3.77 -3.19 -16.81
CA SER A 25 2.50 -2.48 -16.93
C SER A 25 1.68 -2.54 -15.64
N ILE A 26 1.70 -3.67 -14.91
CA ILE A 26 1.05 -3.79 -13.59
C ILE A 26 1.65 -2.78 -12.60
N LEU A 27 2.98 -2.68 -12.54
CA LEU A 27 3.65 -1.69 -11.70
C LEU A 27 3.27 -0.26 -12.07
N GLY A 28 3.30 0.08 -13.37
CA GLY A 28 2.92 1.40 -13.84
C GLY A 28 1.47 1.74 -13.49
N TYR A 29 0.57 0.77 -13.61
CA TYR A 29 -0.83 0.89 -13.20
C TYR A 29 -0.97 1.12 -11.69
N CYS A 30 -0.36 0.27 -10.87
CA CYS A 30 -0.41 0.38 -9.41
C CYS A 30 0.23 1.67 -8.89
N GLY A 31 1.36 2.08 -9.46
CA GLY A 31 2.04 3.33 -9.15
C GLY A 31 1.18 4.54 -9.45
N THR A 32 0.62 4.61 -10.66
CA THR A 32 -0.30 5.71 -11.05
C THR A 32 -1.49 5.78 -10.10
N LEU A 33 -2.08 4.63 -9.76
CA LEU A 33 -3.23 4.58 -8.87
C LEU A 33 -2.87 4.99 -7.43
N ALA A 34 -1.66 4.68 -6.97
CA ALA A 34 -1.16 5.11 -5.67
C ALA A 34 -0.94 6.63 -5.65
N GLU A 35 -0.39 7.21 -6.72
CA GLU A 35 -0.27 8.67 -6.86
C GLU A 35 -1.62 9.38 -6.88
N ASP A 36 -2.59 8.86 -7.64
CA ASP A 36 -3.96 9.39 -7.69
C ASP A 36 -4.63 9.35 -6.30
N THR A 37 -4.35 8.30 -5.53
CA THR A 37 -4.95 8.07 -4.21
C THR A 37 -4.29 8.92 -3.12
N PHE A 38 -2.96 8.95 -3.08
CA PHE A 38 -2.18 9.49 -1.95
C PHE A 38 -1.35 10.74 -2.29
N GLY A 39 -1.42 11.22 -3.53
CA GLY A 39 -0.62 12.32 -4.06
C GLY A 39 0.67 11.85 -4.72
N ALA A 40 1.28 12.72 -5.53
CA ALA A 40 2.49 12.43 -6.29
C ALA A 40 3.70 12.02 -5.42
N HIS A 41 4.71 11.41 -6.04
CA HIS A 41 5.99 11.11 -5.37
C HIS A 41 6.61 12.35 -4.72
N THR A 42 7.26 12.17 -3.56
CA THR A 42 8.09 13.23 -2.96
C THR A 42 9.39 13.47 -3.71
N THR A 43 9.84 12.50 -4.51
CA THR A 43 11.03 12.58 -5.35
C THR A 43 10.77 11.95 -6.71
N LEU A 44 11.12 12.66 -7.79
CA LEU A 44 11.05 12.16 -9.17
C LEU A 44 12.24 11.22 -9.43
N LEU A 45 12.24 10.04 -8.80
CA LEU A 45 13.16 8.99 -9.19
C LEU A 45 12.48 8.11 -10.23
N PRO A 46 13.11 7.86 -11.40
CA PRO A 46 12.54 6.96 -12.38
C PRO A 46 12.39 5.58 -11.75
N TRP A 47 11.19 5.02 -11.85
CA TRP A 47 10.91 3.62 -11.52
C TRP A 47 11.92 2.72 -12.25
N ARG A 48 12.89 2.13 -11.52
CA ARG A 48 13.86 1.22 -12.12
C ARG A 48 13.55 -0.22 -11.74
N VAL A 49 13.23 -0.99 -12.77
CA VAL A 49 12.84 -2.40 -12.69
C VAL A 49 14.10 -3.29 -12.61
N VAL A 50 14.28 -4.12 -11.56
CA VAL A 50 15.43 -5.01 -11.37
C VAL A 50 14.93 -6.36 -10.84
N VAL A 51 14.96 -7.38 -11.70
CA VAL A 51 14.52 -8.75 -11.38
C VAL A 51 15.70 -9.52 -10.79
N ARG A 52 15.58 -10.05 -9.55
CA ARG A 52 16.58 -10.97 -8.99
C ARG A 52 16.02 -12.40 -8.98
N ARG A 53 16.88 -13.37 -9.31
CA ARG A 53 16.59 -14.80 -9.11
C ARG A 53 17.31 -15.24 -7.85
N GLU A 54 16.58 -15.66 -6.82
CA GLU A 54 17.20 -16.33 -5.68
C GLU A 54 17.09 -17.86 -5.84
N PRO A 55 18.14 -18.65 -5.54
CA PRO A 55 18.11 -20.10 -5.72
C PRO A 55 17.06 -20.84 -4.88
N GLU A 56 16.64 -20.23 -3.75
CA GLU A 56 15.72 -20.81 -2.78
C GLU A 56 14.28 -20.30 -2.93
N TYR A 57 14.07 -19.26 -3.75
CA TYR A 57 12.77 -18.64 -4.03
C TYR A 57 12.73 -18.28 -5.52
N PRO A 58 11.96 -19.01 -6.36
CA PRO A 58 12.23 -19.10 -7.78
C PRO A 58 12.16 -17.81 -8.62
N GLU A 59 11.75 -16.67 -8.10
CA GLU A 59 12.20 -15.33 -8.54
C GLU A 59 11.79 -14.34 -7.42
N THR A 60 12.64 -13.40 -7.04
CA THR A 60 12.29 -12.30 -6.12
C THR A 60 12.67 -10.99 -6.79
N ILE A 61 11.69 -10.20 -7.19
CA ILE A 61 11.95 -8.89 -7.75
C ILE A 61 12.28 -7.93 -6.62
N ALA A 62 13.33 -7.16 -6.81
CA ALA A 62 13.71 -6.11 -5.88
C ALA A 62 14.11 -4.87 -6.67
N TYR A 63 13.26 -3.85 -6.65
CA TYR A 63 13.39 -2.61 -7.41
C TYR A 63 14.20 -1.58 -6.62
N SER A 64 14.98 -0.73 -7.27
CA SER A 64 15.47 0.51 -6.65
C SER A 64 14.77 1.65 -7.37
N THR A 65 13.80 2.37 -6.80
CA THR A 65 13.56 2.79 -5.42
C THR A 65 12.45 2.02 -4.70
N HIS A 66 12.74 0.73 -4.46
CA HIS A 66 12.26 -0.15 -3.39
C HIS A 66 10.79 -0.53 -3.41
N ILE A 67 10.39 -1.14 -4.53
CA ILE A 67 9.30 -2.13 -4.53
C ILE A 67 10.01 -3.50 -4.55
N ASP A 68 9.75 -4.39 -3.60
CA ASP A 68 10.24 -5.78 -3.69
C ASP A 68 9.03 -6.71 -3.96
N ILE A 69 8.91 -7.29 -5.15
CA ILE A 69 7.82 -8.23 -5.50
C ILE A 69 8.41 -9.63 -5.66
N ALA A 70 8.03 -10.60 -4.84
CA ALA A 70 8.47 -11.97 -5.11
C ALA A 70 7.74 -12.55 -6.35
N LEU A 71 8.48 -12.98 -7.37
CA LEU A 71 7.93 -13.77 -8.49
C LEU A 71 8.12 -15.26 -8.20
N CYS A 72 7.31 -15.87 -7.36
CA CYS A 72 7.40 -17.33 -7.30
C CYS A 72 6.81 -17.94 -8.60
N GLU A 73 7.48 -18.91 -9.22
CA GLU A 73 6.85 -19.73 -10.26
C GLU A 73 5.50 -20.27 -9.74
N GLY A 74 4.42 -20.04 -10.50
CA GLY A 74 3.06 -20.43 -10.11
C GLY A 74 2.26 -19.40 -9.31
N ARG A 75 2.79 -18.20 -9.04
CA ARG A 75 2.01 -17.13 -8.41
C ARG A 75 0.89 -16.63 -9.33
N SER A 76 -0.30 -16.45 -8.77
CA SER A 76 -1.45 -15.93 -9.52
C SER A 76 -1.29 -14.44 -9.80
N TRP A 77 -1.89 -13.96 -10.90
CA TRP A 77 -1.95 -12.52 -11.21
C TRP A 77 -2.57 -11.70 -10.08
N VAL A 78 -3.49 -12.29 -9.32
CA VAL A 78 -4.07 -11.66 -8.12
C VAL A 78 -2.98 -11.36 -7.09
N GLY A 79 -2.07 -12.31 -6.84
CA GLY A 79 -0.92 -12.10 -5.95
C GLY A 79 0.02 -11.01 -6.45
N TYR A 80 0.26 -10.94 -7.77
CA TYR A 80 1.10 -9.88 -8.33
C TYR A 80 0.51 -8.49 -8.19
N PHE A 81 -0.79 -8.32 -8.48
CA PHE A 81 -1.45 -7.03 -8.25
C PHE A 81 -1.45 -6.66 -6.77
N TYR A 82 -1.67 -7.62 -5.88
CA TYR A 82 -1.63 -7.40 -4.43
C TYR A 82 -0.26 -6.87 -3.97
N GLU A 83 0.84 -7.51 -4.34
CA GLU A 83 2.17 -7.05 -3.93
C GLU A 83 2.59 -5.76 -4.64
N ALA A 84 2.36 -5.67 -5.96
CA ALA A 84 2.70 -4.48 -6.72
C ALA A 84 2.02 -3.23 -6.16
N SER A 85 0.74 -3.34 -5.79
CA SER A 85 0.01 -2.22 -5.20
C SER A 85 0.46 -1.91 -3.77
N HIS A 86 0.73 -2.91 -2.94
CA HIS A 86 1.27 -2.71 -1.59
C HIS A 86 2.57 -1.91 -1.63
N GLU A 87 3.54 -2.40 -2.38
CA GLU A 87 4.85 -1.79 -2.54
C GLU A 87 4.80 -0.42 -3.23
N SER A 88 3.81 -0.19 -4.11
CA SER A 88 3.61 1.13 -4.73
C SER A 88 3.36 2.23 -3.72
N VAL A 89 2.79 1.93 -2.54
CA VAL A 89 2.63 2.91 -1.46
C VAL A 89 3.98 3.29 -0.86
N HIS A 90 4.86 2.32 -0.61
CA HIS A 90 6.22 2.57 -0.10
C HIS A 90 7.05 3.41 -1.08
N ALA A 91 6.90 3.13 -2.37
CA ALA A 91 7.65 3.82 -3.42
C ALA A 91 7.27 5.30 -3.60
N LEU A 92 6.14 5.75 -3.04
CA LEU A 92 5.75 7.16 -3.05
C LEU A 92 6.78 8.06 -2.33
N ASP A 93 7.56 7.48 -1.40
CA ASP A 93 8.52 8.18 -0.55
C ASP A 93 9.96 7.68 -0.76
N ALA A 94 10.41 7.74 -2.02
CA ALA A 94 11.67 7.21 -2.52
C ALA A 94 12.97 7.89 -2.00
N THR A 95 13.03 8.32 -0.75
CA THR A 95 14.31 8.65 -0.09
C THR A 95 15.00 7.34 0.33
N GLU A 96 16.31 7.21 0.01
CA GLU A 96 17.21 6.07 0.25
C GLU A 96 16.62 5.00 1.18
N ALA A 97 16.17 3.90 0.60
CA ALA A 97 15.42 2.94 1.40
C ALA A 97 16.32 2.03 2.22
N THR A 98 15.82 1.78 3.41
CA THR A 98 16.16 0.66 4.24
C THR A 98 14.88 -0.15 4.39
N ARG A 99 14.88 -1.34 3.77
CA ARG A 99 13.92 -2.42 4.07
C ARG A 99 13.85 -2.56 5.60
N GLY A 100 12.65 -2.60 6.19
CA GLY A 100 12.49 -2.63 7.65
C GLY A 100 12.21 -1.30 8.35
N GLU A 101 11.96 -0.21 7.62
CA GLU A 101 11.67 1.10 8.21
C GLU A 101 10.21 1.56 8.15
N ALA A 102 9.35 0.82 7.43
CA ALA A 102 7.94 1.17 7.35
C ALA A 102 7.30 1.16 8.74
N THR A 103 6.44 2.15 8.99
CA THR A 103 5.65 2.19 10.22
C THR A 103 4.43 1.29 10.10
N ARG A 104 3.82 0.89 11.21
CA ARG A 104 2.53 0.19 11.19
C ARG A 104 1.44 0.99 10.48
N LEU A 105 1.51 2.31 10.51
CA LEU A 105 0.62 3.19 9.74
C LEU A 105 0.81 2.97 8.23
N GLU A 106 2.04 3.07 7.75
CA GLU A 106 2.36 2.92 6.33
C GLU A 106 1.94 1.54 5.81
N GLU A 107 2.26 0.48 6.56
CA GLU A 107 1.92 -0.90 6.23
C GLU A 107 0.42 -1.17 6.23
N GLY A 108 -0.32 -0.60 7.20
CA GLY A 108 -1.77 -0.71 7.22
C GLY A 108 -2.44 0.04 6.06
N VAL A 109 -1.86 1.16 5.61
CA VAL A 109 -2.32 1.88 4.40
C VAL A 109 -1.99 1.09 3.13
N ALA A 110 -0.76 0.57 3.01
CA ALA A 110 -0.30 -0.25 1.89
C ALA A 110 -1.16 -1.51 1.73
N TYR A 111 -1.45 -2.19 2.83
CA TYR A 111 -2.36 -3.34 2.86
C TYR A 111 -3.81 -2.97 2.48
N ALA A 112 -4.35 -1.87 3.01
CA ALA A 112 -5.69 -1.43 2.62
C ALA A 112 -5.78 -1.09 1.13
N PHE A 113 -4.73 -0.47 0.59
CA PHE A 113 -4.63 -0.11 -0.81
C PHE A 113 -4.54 -1.36 -1.69
N SER A 114 -3.76 -2.37 -1.31
CA SER A 114 -3.64 -3.58 -2.12
C SER A 114 -4.95 -4.37 -2.22
N LEU A 115 -5.69 -4.46 -1.11
CA LEU A 115 -7.04 -5.04 -1.12
C LEU A 115 -8.01 -4.24 -2.01
N TYR A 116 -7.90 -2.91 -2.00
CA TYR A 116 -8.70 -2.04 -2.88
C TYR A 116 -8.38 -2.29 -4.36
N VAL A 117 -7.10 -2.32 -4.74
CA VAL A 117 -6.67 -2.57 -6.12
C VAL A 117 -7.12 -3.96 -6.59
N VAL A 118 -6.94 -5.00 -5.77
CA VAL A 118 -7.41 -6.34 -6.12
C VAL A 118 -8.94 -6.38 -6.27
N GLY A 119 -9.67 -5.73 -5.38
CA GLY A 119 -11.13 -5.63 -5.48
C GLY A 119 -11.60 -4.90 -6.73
N LEU A 120 -10.88 -3.86 -7.15
CA LEU A 120 -11.14 -3.10 -8.37
C LEU A 120 -10.90 -3.94 -9.64
N VAL A 121 -9.81 -4.71 -9.68
CA VAL A 121 -9.37 -5.44 -10.88
C VAL A 121 -10.03 -6.81 -11.02
N PHE A 122 -10.17 -7.55 -9.91
CA PHE A 122 -10.64 -8.95 -9.92
C PHE A 122 -11.96 -9.16 -9.17
N GLY A 123 -12.51 -8.11 -8.57
CA GLY A 123 -13.76 -8.15 -7.83
C GLY A 123 -13.62 -8.54 -6.35
N PRO A 124 -14.68 -8.32 -5.55
CA PRO A 124 -14.65 -8.46 -4.09
C PRO A 124 -14.45 -9.91 -3.60
N ALA A 125 -14.70 -10.90 -4.47
CA ALA A 125 -14.49 -12.31 -4.11
C ALA A 125 -13.00 -12.63 -3.89
N GLN A 126 -12.10 -12.03 -4.67
CA GLN A 126 -10.66 -12.28 -4.53
C GLN A 126 -10.07 -11.63 -3.27
N VAL A 127 -10.59 -10.47 -2.86
CA VAL A 127 -10.18 -9.78 -1.62
C VAL A 127 -10.32 -10.69 -0.39
N ARG A 128 -11.41 -11.46 -0.32
CA ARG A 128 -11.67 -12.37 0.81
C ARG A 128 -10.64 -13.49 0.93
N ASN A 129 -10.02 -13.90 -0.17
CA ASN A 129 -9.01 -14.96 -0.18
C ASN A 129 -7.62 -14.45 0.25
N LEU A 130 -7.40 -13.13 0.26
CA LEU A 130 -6.15 -12.48 0.65
C LEU A 130 -6.16 -11.96 2.10
N ALA A 131 -7.35 -11.86 2.71
CA ALA A 131 -7.49 -11.45 4.10
C ALA A 131 -7.06 -12.60 5.02
N ASP A 132 -5.80 -12.57 5.48
CA ASP A 132 -5.19 -13.65 6.25
C ASP A 132 -5.21 -13.44 7.78
N GLY A 133 -5.67 -12.27 8.26
CA GLY A 133 -5.69 -11.94 9.69
C GLY A 133 -4.30 -11.72 10.30
N GLY A 134 -3.26 -11.60 9.46
CA GLY A 134 -1.88 -11.35 9.85
C GLY A 134 -1.64 -9.93 10.39
N ASP A 135 -0.37 -9.60 10.60
CA ASP A 135 -0.01 -8.32 11.22
C ASP A 135 -0.36 -7.10 10.36
N TYR A 136 -0.40 -7.24 9.03
CA TYR A 136 -0.90 -6.21 8.12
C TYR A 136 -2.40 -5.90 8.35
N GLU A 137 -3.24 -6.94 8.50
CA GLU A 137 -4.66 -6.75 8.81
C GLU A 137 -4.84 -6.11 10.21
N LYS A 138 -4.02 -6.50 11.19
CA LYS A 138 -4.04 -5.83 12.51
C LYS A 138 -3.61 -4.36 12.41
N ALA A 139 -2.64 -4.03 11.57
CA ALA A 139 -2.23 -2.65 11.31
C ALA A 139 -3.38 -1.84 10.69
N ARG A 140 -4.00 -2.36 9.63
CA ARG A 140 -5.21 -1.76 9.02
C ARG A 140 -6.34 -1.58 10.02
N SER A 141 -6.63 -2.59 10.82
CA SER A 141 -7.69 -2.56 11.84
C SER A 141 -7.48 -1.45 12.87
N ARG A 142 -6.24 -1.18 13.27
CA ARG A 142 -5.91 -0.06 14.15
C ARG A 142 -6.20 1.29 13.52
N ILE A 143 -5.80 1.49 12.26
CA ILE A 143 -6.10 2.71 11.51
C ILE A 143 -7.61 2.92 11.41
N SER A 144 -8.37 1.82 11.22
CA SER A 144 -9.83 1.87 11.11
C SER A 144 -10.55 2.36 12.38
N LYS A 145 -9.87 2.38 13.54
CA LYS A 145 -10.37 2.98 14.78
C LYS A 145 -10.33 4.51 14.76
N ILE A 146 -9.49 5.10 13.90
CA ILE A 146 -9.41 6.56 13.69
C ILE A 146 -10.39 6.97 12.60
N ASP A 147 -10.34 6.28 11.46
CA ASP A 147 -11.24 6.54 10.33
C ASP A 147 -11.57 5.21 9.64
N SER A 148 -12.86 4.93 9.47
CA SER A 148 -13.34 3.73 8.77
C SER A 148 -12.84 3.64 7.32
N ASP A 149 -12.47 4.78 6.72
CA ASP A 149 -11.88 4.87 5.39
C ASP A 149 -10.36 5.07 5.49
N VAL A 150 -9.64 3.95 5.50
CA VAL A 150 -8.18 3.91 5.66
C VAL A 150 -7.47 4.63 4.51
N LEU A 151 -7.97 4.53 3.27
CA LEU A 151 -7.36 5.20 2.12
C LEU A 151 -7.49 6.71 2.24
N ARG A 152 -8.68 7.20 2.64
CA ARG A 152 -8.91 8.62 2.89
C ARG A 152 -8.03 9.16 4.02
N LEU A 153 -7.87 8.39 5.10
CA LEU A 153 -6.95 8.75 6.18
C LEU A 153 -5.51 8.84 5.65
N GLY A 154 -5.05 7.81 4.94
CA GLY A 154 -3.72 7.78 4.33
C GLY A 154 -3.46 9.01 3.46
N ARG A 155 -4.43 9.38 2.61
CA ARG A 155 -4.35 10.57 1.76
C ARG A 155 -4.20 11.86 2.58
N LYS A 156 -5.02 12.06 3.61
CA LYS A 156 -4.96 13.26 4.45
C LYS A 156 -3.64 13.35 5.22
N VAL A 157 -3.19 12.23 5.79
CA VAL A 157 -1.94 12.17 6.54
C VAL A 157 -0.76 12.47 5.63
N ARG A 158 -0.68 11.85 4.44
CA ARG A 158 0.40 12.11 3.50
C ARG A 158 0.37 13.53 2.94
N ALA A 159 -0.82 14.09 2.67
CA ALA A 159 -0.95 15.50 2.27
C ALA A 159 -0.42 16.47 3.35
N ARG A 160 -0.46 16.08 4.63
CA ARG A 160 0.05 16.89 5.74
C ARG A 160 1.55 16.70 5.97
N ALA A 161 2.00 15.45 6.08
CA ALA A 161 3.37 15.10 6.44
C ALA A 161 4.34 15.06 5.24
N GLY A 162 3.81 15.04 4.02
CA GLY A 162 4.56 14.85 2.77
C GLY A 162 4.95 13.39 2.52
N SER A 163 5.22 12.62 3.58
CA SER A 163 5.65 11.22 3.51
C SER A 163 5.07 10.40 4.66
N PHE A 164 4.70 9.14 4.42
CA PHE A 164 4.27 8.18 5.44
C PHE A 164 5.37 7.84 6.45
N ARG A 165 6.63 7.83 6.00
CA ARG A 165 7.79 7.56 6.87
C ARG A 165 8.11 8.70 7.84
N LYS A 166 7.73 9.93 7.48
CA LYS A 166 8.01 11.14 8.28
C LYS A 166 6.80 11.60 9.10
N VAL A 167 5.72 10.81 9.13
CA VAL A 167 4.53 11.15 9.91
C VAL A 167 4.88 11.20 11.39
N SER A 168 4.57 12.33 12.02
CA SER A 168 4.62 12.49 13.46
C SER A 168 3.24 12.35 14.10
N ALA A 169 3.19 12.16 15.42
CA ALA A 169 1.94 12.19 16.17
C ALA A 169 1.18 13.51 15.99
N ASN A 170 1.92 14.63 15.90
CA ASN A 170 1.34 15.97 15.67
C ASN A 170 0.66 16.08 14.30
N ASP A 171 1.20 15.44 13.27
CA ASP A 171 0.57 15.44 11.94
C ASP A 171 -0.77 14.73 11.96
N ILE A 172 -0.87 13.61 12.69
CA ILE A 172 -2.13 12.87 12.86
C ILE A 172 -3.11 13.67 13.73
N LEU A 173 -2.67 14.22 14.86
CA LEU A 173 -3.52 15.00 15.77
C LEU A 173 -4.05 16.30 15.14
N ALA A 174 -3.31 16.89 14.18
CA ALA A 174 -3.81 18.03 13.42
C ALA A 174 -5.03 17.69 12.54
N ILE A 175 -5.22 16.42 12.19
CA ILE A 175 -6.32 15.94 11.33
C ILE A 175 -7.39 15.21 12.17
N TYR A 176 -6.96 14.46 13.18
CA TYR A 176 -7.78 13.61 14.05
C TYR A 176 -7.40 13.89 15.52
N PRO A 177 -7.87 15.01 16.10
CA PRO A 177 -7.41 15.49 17.41
C PRO A 177 -7.80 14.56 18.57
N ASP A 178 -8.86 13.77 18.42
CA ASP A 178 -9.34 12.85 19.45
C ASP A 178 -8.65 11.47 19.41
N THR A 179 -7.58 11.32 18.63
CA THR A 179 -6.88 10.04 18.50
C THR A 179 -6.16 9.69 19.81
N PRO A 180 -6.40 8.52 20.42
CA PRO A 180 -5.73 8.11 21.64
C PRO A 180 -4.20 8.03 21.48
N GLU A 181 -3.46 8.55 22.46
CA GLU A 181 -1.98 8.54 22.46
C GLU A 181 -1.40 7.12 22.35
N SER A 182 -2.02 6.14 23.00
CA SER A 182 -1.61 4.73 22.91
C SER A 182 -1.73 4.17 21.50
N LEU A 183 -2.77 4.58 20.76
CA LEU A 183 -2.98 4.18 19.37
C LEU A 183 -1.97 4.87 18.44
N LEU A 184 -1.69 6.16 18.63
CA LEU A 184 -0.66 6.89 17.89
C LEU A 184 0.72 6.26 18.08
N SER A 185 1.07 5.99 19.34
CA SER A 185 2.34 5.35 19.69
C SER A 185 2.48 3.97 19.04
N GLU A 186 1.39 3.24 18.87
CA GLU A 186 1.42 1.95 18.20
C GLU A 186 1.53 2.08 16.68
N LEU A 187 0.78 2.99 16.07
CA LEU A 187 0.80 3.21 14.61
C LEU A 187 2.15 3.73 14.10
N LEU A 188 2.84 4.54 14.90
CA LEU A 188 4.14 5.12 14.54
C LEU A 188 5.34 4.21 14.85
N ARG A 189 5.13 3.03 15.46
CA ARG A 189 6.20 2.04 15.62
C ARG A 189 6.58 1.45 14.27
N LYS A 190 7.84 1.05 14.14
CA LYS A 190 8.31 0.23 13.03
C LYS A 190 7.51 -1.06 12.96
N PHE A 191 7.25 -1.51 11.74
CA PHE A 191 6.66 -2.80 11.48
C PHE A 191 7.72 -3.89 11.68
N GLU A 192 7.34 -4.97 12.37
CA GLU A 192 8.20 -6.12 12.61
C GLU A 192 7.74 -7.21 11.63
N TYR A 193 8.64 -7.66 10.75
CA TYR A 193 8.39 -8.68 9.72
C TYR A 193 8.68 -10.09 10.25
#